data_AF-A0A820NAS0-F1
#
_entry.id   AF-A0A820NAS0-F1
#
_cell.length_a   1.000
_cell.length_b   1.000
_cell.length_c   1.000
_cell.angle_alpha   90.00
_cell.angle_beta   90.00
_cell.angle_gamma   90.00
#
_symmetry.space_group_name_H-M   'P 1'
#
loop_
_entity.id
_entity.type
_entity.pdbx_description
1 polymer ?
#
loop_
_entity_poly.entity_id
_entity_poly.type
_entity_poly.pdbx_seq_one_letter_code
_entity_poly.pdbx_strand_id
1 'polypeptide(L)'
;HLFNQFQKLSSTNRYITPPSISRDVLKLEKKYWDNLTSIAPIYGADVSGSFYDKNQNIWNVNNLGTILNDLETEYGTKIEGVNTAYLYFGMWKATFAWHTEDMDLYSINYLHFGAPKQW
;
A
#
# COMPACT_ATOMS: atom_id res chain seq x y z
N HIS A 1 7.92 -14.67 -6.86
CA HIS A 1 8.73 -14.34 -8.05
C HIS A 1 8.56 -12.88 -8.47
N LEU A 2 7.32 -12.41 -8.70
CA LEU A 2 7.01 -11.02 -9.09
C LEU A 2 7.51 -9.96 -8.09
N PHE A 3 7.31 -10.17 -6.78
CA PHE A 3 7.82 -9.26 -5.74
C PHE A 3 9.34 -9.03 -5.84
N ASN A 4 10.12 -10.10 -6.04
CA ASN A 4 11.58 -9.99 -6.17
C ASN A 4 11.99 -9.19 -7.43
N GLN A 5 11.22 -9.28 -8.52
CA GLN A 5 11.46 -8.47 -9.71
C GLN A 5 11.12 -6.99 -9.44
N PHE A 6 9.99 -6.73 -8.78
CA PHE A 6 9.58 -5.39 -8.37
C PHE A 6 10.62 -4.72 -7.46
N GLN A 7 11.10 -5.44 -6.44
CA GLN A 7 12.11 -4.95 -5.50
C GLN A 7 13.44 -4.62 -6.20
N LYS A 8 13.85 -5.44 -7.17
CA LYS A 8 15.04 -5.16 -7.99
C LYS A 8 14.83 -3.89 -8.82
N LEU A 9 13.67 -3.73 -9.43
CA LEU A 9 13.33 -2.58 -10.25
C LEU A 9 13.30 -1.27 -9.43
N SER A 10 12.68 -1.30 -8.25
CA SER A 10 12.58 -0.15 -7.35
C SER A 10 13.94 0.32 -6.83
N SER A 11 14.97 -0.52 -6.91
CA SER A 11 16.33 -0.22 -6.46
C SER A 11 17.25 0.26 -7.59
N THR A 12 16.75 0.35 -8.84
CA THR A 12 17.53 0.87 -9.97
C THR A 12 17.69 2.38 -9.90
N ASN A 13 18.75 2.94 -10.50
CA ASN A 13 18.99 4.39 -10.54
C ASN A 13 17.80 5.22 -11.09
N ARG A 14 16.93 4.60 -11.90
CA ARG A 14 15.74 5.22 -12.46
C ARG A 14 14.63 5.44 -11.42
N TYR A 15 14.49 4.52 -10.45
CA TYR A 15 13.36 4.46 -9.53
C TYR A 15 13.75 4.54 -8.05
N ILE A 16 15.04 4.52 -7.73
CA ILE A 16 15.50 4.61 -6.35
C ILE A 16 15.19 5.99 -5.75
N THR A 17 14.83 6.02 -4.47
CA THR A 17 14.74 7.26 -3.71
C THR A 17 16.09 7.98 -3.73
N PRO A 18 16.15 9.29 -4.00
CA PRO A 18 17.41 10.05 -4.06
C PRO A 18 18.23 9.87 -2.76
N PRO A 19 19.37 9.16 -2.79
CA PRO A 19 20.06 8.76 -1.56
C PRO A 19 20.54 9.95 -0.72
N SER A 20 20.98 11.03 -1.38
CA SER A 20 21.52 12.24 -0.75
C SER A 20 20.54 13.01 0.12
N ILE A 21 19.24 12.84 -0.09
CA ILE A 21 18.18 13.53 0.66
C ILE A 21 17.23 12.54 1.36
N SER A 22 17.51 11.24 1.30
CA SER A 22 16.61 10.17 1.76
C SER A 22 16.19 10.25 3.24
N ARG A 23 16.94 10.98 4.08
CA ARG A 23 16.65 11.18 5.51
C ARG A 23 16.01 12.54 5.83
N ASP A 24 15.85 13.40 4.84
CA ASP A 24 15.31 14.75 5.00
C ASP A 24 13.92 14.80 4.36
N VAL A 25 12.89 14.67 5.20
CA VAL A 25 11.49 14.55 4.77
C VAL A 25 11.05 15.77 3.97
N LEU A 26 11.40 16.98 4.42
CA LEU A 26 11.00 18.22 3.75
C LEU A 26 11.66 18.35 2.37
N LYS A 27 12.93 17.95 2.24
CA LYS A 27 13.59 17.92 0.93
C LYS A 27 13.01 16.84 0.02
N LEU A 28 12.64 15.68 0.55
CA LEU A 28 11.98 14.63 -0.23
C LEU A 28 10.60 15.07 -0.71
N GLU A 29 9.79 15.67 0.16
CA GLU A 29 8.48 16.22 -0.20
C GLU A 29 8.60 17.25 -1.32
N LYS A 30 9.50 18.23 -1.15
CA LYS A 30 9.78 19.22 -2.20
C LYS A 30 10.20 18.55 -3.51
N LYS A 31 11.14 17.59 -3.46
CA LYS A 31 11.62 16.84 -4.62
C LYS A 31 10.49 16.09 -5.33
N TYR A 32 9.58 15.49 -4.57
CA TYR A 32 8.42 14.75 -5.08
C TYR A 32 7.51 15.69 -5.88
N TRP A 33 7.10 16.82 -5.30
CA TRP A 33 6.22 17.78 -5.96
C TRP A 33 6.88 18.45 -7.17
N ASP A 34 8.16 18.84 -7.07
CA ASP A 34 8.92 19.46 -8.16
C ASP A 34 9.05 18.54 -9.39
N ASN A 35 8.95 17.22 -9.22
CA ASN A 35 9.24 16.24 -10.26
C ASN A 35 8.11 15.23 -10.48
N LEU A 36 6.88 15.55 -10.09
CA LEU A 36 5.76 14.60 -10.09
C LEU A 36 5.57 13.92 -11.46
N THR A 37 5.64 14.69 -12.55
CA THR A 37 5.48 14.20 -13.93
C THR A 37 6.74 13.57 -14.53
N SER A 38 7.90 13.77 -13.91
CA SER A 38 9.20 13.29 -14.41
C SER A 38 9.44 11.84 -14.00
N ILE A 39 9.48 10.91 -14.96
CA ILE A 39 9.57 9.46 -14.74
C ILE A 39 8.34 8.95 -13.95
N ALA A 40 7.44 8.28 -14.68
CA ALA A 40 6.30 7.62 -14.08
C ALA A 40 6.76 6.42 -13.23
N PRO A 41 6.41 6.37 -11.93
CA PRO A 41 6.70 5.21 -11.08
C PRO A 41 5.79 4.04 -11.46
N ILE A 42 6.16 2.83 -11.02
CA ILE A 42 5.30 1.65 -11.10
C ILE A 42 4.75 1.38 -9.70
N TYR A 43 3.45 1.11 -9.61
CA TYR A 43 2.80 0.83 -8.33
C TYR A 43 2.11 -0.54 -8.40
N GLY A 44 2.54 -1.48 -7.56
CA GLY A 44 1.90 -2.79 -7.43
C GLY A 44 0.73 -2.70 -6.46
N ALA A 45 -0.35 -2.04 -6.88
CA ALA A 45 -1.55 -1.81 -6.10
C ALA A 45 -2.57 -2.96 -6.25
N ASP A 46 -3.53 -3.01 -5.32
CA ASP A 46 -4.74 -3.83 -5.38
C ASP A 46 -4.48 -5.33 -5.60
N VAL A 47 -3.41 -5.83 -4.96
CA VAL A 47 -3.07 -7.26 -5.01
C VAL A 47 -3.82 -7.96 -3.89
N SER A 48 -4.86 -8.75 -4.22
CA SER A 48 -5.62 -9.53 -3.24
C SER A 48 -4.69 -10.46 -2.45
N GLY A 49 -4.71 -10.35 -1.12
CA GLY A 49 -3.90 -11.20 -0.25
C GLY A 49 -3.56 -10.59 1.10
N SER A 50 -2.85 -11.36 1.91
CA SER A 50 -2.42 -10.94 3.24
C SER A 50 -1.06 -11.54 3.58
N PHE A 51 -0.23 -10.79 4.31
CA PHE A 51 1.01 -11.26 4.91
C PHE A 51 0.86 -11.66 6.37
N TYR A 52 -0.34 -11.60 6.92
CA TYR A 52 -0.60 -12.04 8.29
C TYR A 52 -0.50 -13.56 8.41
N ASP A 53 0.14 -14.03 9.47
CA ASP A 53 0.14 -15.44 9.82
C ASP A 53 -1.28 -15.90 10.18
N LYS A 54 -1.59 -17.17 9.91
CA LYS A 54 -2.93 -17.75 10.14
C LYS A 54 -3.38 -17.70 11.60
N ASN A 55 -2.45 -17.64 12.54
CA ASN A 55 -2.71 -17.60 13.98
C ASN A 55 -2.72 -16.16 14.54
N GLN A 56 -2.54 -15.13 13.71
CA GLN A 56 -2.61 -13.75 14.16
C GLN A 56 -4.08 -13.31 14.30
N ASN A 57 -4.55 -13.24 15.54
CA ASN A 57 -5.95 -12.94 15.86
C ASN A 57 -6.17 -11.50 16.35
N ILE A 58 -5.11 -10.70 16.45
CA ILE A 58 -5.15 -9.33 16.97
C ILE A 58 -4.74 -8.39 15.83
N TRP A 59 -5.59 -7.41 15.49
CA TRP A 59 -5.32 -6.43 14.43
C TRP A 59 -4.94 -7.07 13.08
N ASN A 60 -5.60 -8.18 12.74
CA ASN A 60 -5.46 -8.83 11.44
C ASN A 60 -6.34 -8.11 10.42
N VAL A 61 -5.75 -7.32 9.53
CA VAL A 61 -6.50 -6.53 8.54
C VAL A 61 -7.36 -7.40 7.63
N ASN A 62 -6.97 -8.65 7.40
CA ASN A 62 -7.77 -9.59 6.61
C ASN A 62 -8.96 -10.19 7.38
N ASN A 63 -9.02 -10.01 8.71
CA ASN A 63 -10.12 -10.46 9.55
C ASN A 63 -10.21 -9.60 10.81
N LEU A 64 -10.84 -8.43 10.69
CA LEU A 64 -10.95 -7.45 11.77
C LEU A 64 -12.12 -7.72 12.73
N GLY A 65 -13.02 -8.64 12.38
CA GLY A 65 -14.21 -8.95 13.18
C GLY A 65 -15.22 -7.81 13.23
N THR A 66 -15.33 -7.04 12.15
CA THR A 66 -16.34 -5.96 12.01
C THR A 66 -17.61 -6.50 11.35
N ILE A 67 -18.68 -5.69 11.34
CA ILE A 67 -19.92 -6.02 10.64
C ILE A 67 -19.72 -6.28 9.12
N LEU A 68 -18.63 -5.81 8.52
CA LEU A 68 -18.30 -6.09 7.12
C LEU A 68 -17.79 -7.52 6.91
N ASN A 69 -17.23 -8.15 7.95
CA ASN A 69 -16.87 -9.56 7.92
C ASN A 69 -18.12 -10.45 7.94
N ASP A 70 -19.20 -9.99 8.58
CA ASP A 70 -20.48 -10.71 8.64
C ASP A 70 -21.13 -10.87 7.25
N LEU A 71 -20.86 -9.94 6.31
CA LEU A 71 -21.28 -10.06 4.92
C LEU A 71 -20.70 -11.31 4.23
N GLU A 72 -19.46 -11.69 4.57
CA GLU A 72 -18.87 -12.92 4.06
C GLU A 72 -19.41 -14.15 4.80
N THR A 73 -19.47 -14.10 6.14
CA THR A 73 -19.80 -15.28 6.95
C THR A 73 -21.28 -15.65 6.91
N GLU A 74 -22.19 -14.68 6.87
CA GLU A 74 -23.64 -14.89 6.87
C GLU A 74 -24.23 -14.95 5.46
N TYR A 75 -23.73 -14.11 4.54
CA TYR A 75 -24.30 -13.95 3.20
C TYR A 75 -23.40 -14.47 2.08
N GLY A 76 -22.22 -15.02 2.41
CA GLY A 76 -21.28 -15.56 1.42
C GLY A 76 -20.71 -14.52 0.46
N THR A 77 -20.81 -13.23 0.78
CA THR A 77 -20.47 -12.14 -0.14
C THR A 77 -19.07 -11.61 0.13
N LYS A 78 -18.19 -11.74 -0.87
CA LYS A 78 -16.83 -11.17 -0.86
C LYS A 78 -16.78 -9.93 -1.73
N ILE A 79 -16.26 -8.85 -1.16
CA ILE A 79 -16.01 -7.60 -1.85
C ILE A 79 -14.52 -7.33 -1.73
N GLU A 80 -13.79 -7.49 -2.84
CA GLU A 80 -12.34 -7.33 -2.85
C GLU A 80 -11.93 -5.92 -2.40
N GLY A 81 -11.04 -5.84 -1.42
CA GLY A 81 -10.60 -4.56 -0.84
C GLY A 81 -11.49 -3.96 0.25
N VAL A 82 -12.71 -4.47 0.42
CA VAL A 82 -13.66 -3.97 1.44
C VAL A 82 -13.70 -4.91 2.64
N ASN A 83 -13.99 -6.20 2.42
CA ASN A 83 -13.95 -7.21 3.48
C ASN A 83 -12.83 -8.25 3.33
N THR A 84 -11.93 -8.00 2.39
CA THR A 84 -10.68 -8.75 2.18
C THR A 84 -9.52 -7.77 2.03
N ALA A 85 -8.31 -8.18 2.44
CA ALA A 85 -7.16 -7.28 2.40
C ALA A 85 -6.54 -7.15 1.00
N TYR A 86 -6.11 -5.94 0.68
CA TYR A 86 -5.19 -5.66 -0.43
C TYR A 86 -3.76 -5.44 0.05
N LEU A 87 -2.81 -5.92 -0.75
CA LEU A 87 -1.40 -5.64 -0.62
C LEU A 87 -0.99 -4.55 -1.61
N TYR A 88 -0.18 -3.61 -1.11
CA TYR A 88 0.36 -2.50 -1.89
C TYR A 88 1.90 -2.56 -1.88
N PHE A 89 2.50 -2.64 -3.06
CA PHE A 89 3.94 -2.59 -3.26
C PHE A 89 4.34 -1.25 -3.87
N GLY A 90 4.88 -0.36 -3.03
CA GLY A 90 5.30 0.98 -3.41
C GLY A 90 6.78 1.09 -3.82
N MET A 91 7.09 2.06 -4.66
CA MET A 91 8.44 2.57 -4.91
C MET A 91 8.44 4.10 -4.81
N TRP A 92 9.61 4.72 -4.95
CA TRP A 92 9.72 6.19 -4.94
C TRP A 92 8.74 6.83 -5.92
N LYS A 93 8.03 7.86 -5.44
CA LYS A 93 6.94 8.58 -6.11
C LYS A 93 5.65 7.82 -6.40
N ALA A 94 5.49 6.55 -6.03
CA ALA A 94 4.18 5.90 -6.15
C ALA A 94 3.14 6.69 -5.34
N THR A 95 1.99 6.99 -5.97
CA THR A 95 1.01 7.95 -5.45
C THR A 95 -0.36 7.29 -5.34
N PHE A 96 -1.08 7.63 -4.27
CA PHE A 96 -2.54 7.48 -4.19
C PHE A 96 -3.13 8.89 -4.24
N ALA A 97 -4.16 9.07 -5.08
CA ALA A 97 -4.78 10.38 -5.28
C ALA A 97 -5.72 10.73 -4.12
N TRP A 98 -6.18 11.98 -4.06
CA TRP A 98 -7.27 12.38 -3.18
C TRP A 98 -8.52 11.54 -3.47
N HIS A 99 -9.03 10.84 -2.46
CA HIS A 99 -10.27 10.06 -2.51
C HIS A 99 -10.86 9.88 -1.10
N THR A 100 -12.14 9.50 -1.04
CA THR A 100 -12.71 8.80 0.11
C THR A 100 -12.78 7.31 -0.21
N GLU A 101 -12.89 6.48 0.81
CA GLU A 101 -13.05 5.02 0.62
C GLU A 101 -14.40 4.70 -0.02
N ASP A 102 -14.52 3.50 -0.59
CA ASP A 102 -15.79 3.03 -1.15
C ASP A 102 -16.91 3.10 -0.10
N MET A 103 -18.04 3.69 -0.50
CA MET A 103 -19.21 3.92 0.38
C MET A 103 -18.88 4.76 1.64
N ASP A 104 -17.85 5.59 1.59
CA ASP A 104 -17.34 6.41 2.71
C ASP A 104 -17.04 5.57 3.98
N LEU A 105 -16.62 4.32 3.78
CA LEU A 105 -16.25 3.42 4.86
C LEU A 105 -14.95 3.84 5.55
N TYR A 106 -14.67 3.21 6.70
CA TYR A 106 -13.37 3.29 7.33
C TYR A 106 -12.35 2.44 6.56
N SER A 107 -11.12 2.94 6.48
CA SER A 107 -9.96 2.15 6.06
C SER A 107 -8.95 1.98 7.19
N ILE A 108 -8.15 0.91 7.09
CA ILE A 108 -6.99 0.67 7.95
C ILE A 108 -5.81 0.27 7.07
N ASN A 109 -4.64 0.84 7.35
CA ASN A 109 -3.41 0.56 6.62
C ASN A 109 -2.32 0.08 7.60
N TYR A 110 -1.63 -1.00 7.24
CA TYR A 110 -0.48 -1.48 7.99
C TYR A 110 0.76 -1.57 7.08
N LEU A 111 1.81 -0.84 7.44
CA LEU A 111 3.09 -0.88 6.74
C LEU A 111 3.94 -2.05 7.25
N HIS A 112 3.87 -3.18 6.55
CA HIS A 112 4.60 -4.39 6.96
C HIS A 112 6.13 -4.19 7.01
N PHE A 113 6.73 -3.55 6.00
CA PHE A 113 8.16 -3.24 5.95
C PHE A 113 8.47 -2.22 4.84
N GLY A 114 9.71 -1.72 4.83
CA GLY A 114 10.24 -0.89 3.74
C GLY A 114 10.36 0.59 4.10
N ALA A 115 10.29 1.44 3.07
CA ALA A 115 10.37 2.89 3.21
C ALA A 115 9.05 3.48 3.75
N PRO A 116 9.08 4.66 4.38
CA PRO A 116 7.88 5.30 4.92
C PRO A 116 6.89 5.71 3.82
N LYS A 117 5.62 5.85 4.22
CA LYS A 117 4.54 6.44 3.43
C LYS A 117 4.21 7.81 4.01
N GLN A 118 4.17 8.83 3.15
CA GLN A 118 3.62 10.14 3.50
C GLN A 118 2.13 10.15 3.15
N TRP A 119 1.32 10.58 4.12
CA TRP A 119 -0.09 10.88 3.94
C TRP A 119 -0.28 12.38 3.82
#